data_AF-A0A7X8WJE2-F1
#
_entry.id   AF-A0A7X8WJE2-F1
#
_cell.length_a   1.000
_cell.length_b   1.000
_cell.length_c   1.000
_cell.angle_alpha   90.00
_cell.angle_beta   90.00
_cell.angle_gamma   90.00
#
_symmetry.space_group_name_H-M   'P 1'
#
loop_
_entity.id
_entity.type
_entity.pdbx_description
1 polymer ?
#
loop_
_entity_poly.entity_id
_entity_poly.type
_entity_poly.pdbx_seq_one_letter_code
_entity_poly.pdbx_strand_id
1 'polypeptide(L)'
;MYMALLSLILKNQKVKEAFYSFLAFYGLFGGLVVILYPNDVFIDLVMINIQTMIHHGGMIVVGCTLMLAQKVSFRFAGLFKASMVFFGLLVIALIMDIVCFKAGLTSFNMFYISPYIPNHLPILSNIYQTRPYIVFLLGYSVGFVFAAFLMQKMGQGLNSLLRLLGSKSYSEKPGLVTGSKV
;
A
#
# COMPACT_ATOMS: atom_id res chain seq x y z
N MET A 1 -1.21 -3.01 -7.91
CA MET A 1 -1.05 -1.98 -8.97
C MET A 1 -2.33 -1.58 -9.72
N TYR A 2 -3.36 -2.42 -9.86
CA TYR A 2 -4.52 -2.14 -10.75
C TYR A 2 -5.28 -0.84 -10.46
N MET A 3 -5.32 -0.38 -9.20
CA MET A 3 -5.91 0.92 -8.86
C MET A 3 -5.20 2.10 -9.55
N ALA A 4 -3.91 1.97 -9.90
CA ALA A 4 -3.19 2.98 -10.65
C ALA A 4 -3.75 3.12 -12.07
N LEU A 5 -4.04 2.01 -12.75
CA LEU A 5 -4.65 2.01 -14.08
C LEU A 5 -6.06 2.60 -14.02
N LEU A 6 -6.87 2.18 -13.05
CA LEU A 6 -8.21 2.75 -12.86
C LEU A 6 -8.15 4.25 -12.57
N SER A 7 -7.13 4.71 -11.83
CA SER A 7 -6.96 6.14 -11.56
C SER A 7 -6.73 6.97 -12.82
N LEU A 8 -6.21 6.40 -13.92
CA LEU A 8 -5.98 7.15 -15.16
C LEU A 8 -7.29 7.55 -15.85
N ILE A 9 -8.30 6.68 -15.80
CA ILE A 9 -9.59 6.87 -16.49
C ILE A 9 -10.62 7.63 -15.64
N LEU A 10 -10.41 7.73 -14.32
CA LEU A 10 -11.34 8.42 -13.44
C LEU A 10 -11.34 9.93 -13.68
N LYS A 11 -12.51 10.55 -13.79
CA LYS A 11 -12.62 12.02 -13.88
C LYS A 11 -12.75 12.69 -12.51
N ASN A 12 -13.30 11.97 -11.53
CA ASN A 12 -13.52 12.49 -10.18
C ASN A 12 -12.22 12.55 -9.37
N GLN A 13 -11.79 13.77 -9.04
CA GLN A 13 -10.53 14.01 -8.32
C GLN A 13 -10.54 13.45 -6.90
N LYS A 14 -11.70 13.42 -6.21
CA LYS A 14 -11.78 12.86 -4.85
C LYS A 14 -11.56 11.35 -4.84
N VAL A 15 -12.08 10.65 -5.85
CA VAL A 15 -11.88 9.20 -6.01
C VAL A 15 -10.44 8.89 -6.42
N LYS A 16 -9.88 9.68 -7.35
CA LYS A 16 -8.46 9.60 -7.72
C LYS A 16 -7.53 9.75 -6.51
N GLU A 17 -7.78 10.76 -5.68
CA GLU A 17 -7.00 10.99 -4.44
C GLU A 17 -7.10 9.78 -3.50
N ALA A 18 -8.29 9.18 -3.34
CA ALA A 18 -8.46 7.98 -2.54
C ALA A 18 -7.62 6.80 -3.08
N PHE A 19 -7.60 6.62 -4.41
CA PHE A 19 -6.80 5.57 -5.06
C PHE A 19 -5.30 5.84 -4.91
N TYR A 20 -4.85 7.09 -5.04
CA TYR A 20 -3.46 7.46 -4.79
C TYR A 20 -3.05 7.22 -3.34
N SER A 21 -3.88 7.62 -2.37
CA SER A 21 -3.61 7.34 -0.97
C SER A 21 -3.62 5.84 -0.66
N PHE A 22 -4.50 5.05 -1.28
CA PHE A 22 -4.47 3.58 -1.17
C PHE A 22 -3.16 3.00 -1.71
N LEU A 23 -2.75 3.38 -2.93
CA LEU A 23 -1.49 2.91 -3.53
C LEU A 23 -0.27 3.32 -2.69
N ALA A 24 -0.27 4.54 -2.16
CA ALA A 24 0.80 5.07 -1.34
C ALA A 24 0.94 4.40 0.03
N PHE A 25 -0.17 4.05 0.69
CA PHE A 25 -0.12 3.54 2.06
C PHE A 25 -0.24 2.02 2.11
N TYR A 26 -1.28 1.46 1.50
CA TYR A 26 -1.51 0.01 1.48
C TYR A 26 -0.67 -0.65 0.39
N GLY A 27 -0.59 -0.03 -0.79
CA GLY A 27 0.19 -0.56 -1.90
C GLY A 27 1.68 -0.64 -1.58
N LEU A 28 2.25 0.45 -1.06
CA LEU A 28 3.63 0.46 -0.60
C LEU A 28 3.91 -0.64 0.43
N PHE A 29 3.06 -0.76 1.46
CA PHE A 29 3.22 -1.80 2.48
C PHE A 29 3.15 -3.21 1.88
N GLY A 30 2.13 -3.52 1.08
CA GLY A 30 2.00 -4.83 0.44
C GLY A 30 3.13 -5.15 -0.55
N GLY A 31 3.70 -4.13 -1.19
CA GLY A 31 4.91 -4.27 -2.00
C GLY A 31 6.12 -4.64 -1.14
N LEU A 32 6.36 -3.89 -0.06
CA LEU A 32 7.48 -4.13 0.86
C LEU A 32 7.41 -5.53 1.51
N VAL A 33 6.23 -5.95 1.99
CA VAL A 33 6.07 -7.26 2.63
C VAL A 33 6.48 -8.38 1.69
N VAL A 34 6.06 -8.36 0.43
CA VAL A 34 6.39 -9.43 -0.53
C VAL A 34 7.86 -9.41 -0.94
N ILE A 35 8.47 -8.22 -1.09
CA ILE A 35 9.90 -8.15 -1.40
C ILE A 35 10.78 -8.61 -0.23
N LEU A 36 10.39 -8.30 1.01
CA LEU A 36 11.16 -8.64 2.21
C LEU A 36 10.87 -10.06 2.73
N TYR A 37 9.66 -10.57 2.49
CA TYR A 37 9.17 -11.85 2.98
C TYR A 37 8.31 -12.55 1.91
N PRO A 38 8.94 -13.06 0.84
CA PRO A 38 8.23 -13.59 -0.31
C PRO A 38 7.51 -14.93 -0.04
N ASN A 39 7.99 -15.76 0.90
CA ASN A 39 7.42 -17.07 1.22
C ASN A 39 6.80 -17.81 0.00
N ASP A 40 5.48 -17.93 -0.01
CA ASP A 40 4.60 -18.71 -0.86
C ASP A 40 4.05 -17.89 -2.06
N VAL A 41 4.47 -16.64 -2.24
CA VAL A 41 4.19 -15.89 -3.47
C VAL A 41 5.01 -16.38 -4.66
N PHE A 42 6.06 -17.17 -4.41
CA PHE A 42 6.83 -17.84 -5.44
C PHE A 42 6.34 -19.28 -5.63
N ILE A 43 6.20 -19.65 -6.90
CA ILE A 43 5.77 -20.97 -7.34
C ILE A 43 6.74 -21.51 -8.39
N ASP A 44 6.50 -22.71 -8.91
CA ASP A 44 7.41 -23.37 -9.87
C ASP A 44 7.47 -22.69 -11.25
N LEU A 45 6.61 -21.71 -11.50
CA LEU A 45 6.52 -20.99 -12.77
C LEU A 45 7.33 -19.70 -12.74
N VAL A 46 8.51 -19.72 -13.36
CA VAL A 46 9.47 -18.59 -13.42
C VAL A 46 8.81 -17.29 -13.89
N MET A 47 7.97 -17.33 -14.92
CA MET A 47 7.32 -16.12 -15.44
C MET A 47 6.34 -15.50 -14.43
N ILE A 48 5.68 -16.31 -13.62
CA ILE A 48 4.80 -15.81 -12.55
C ILE A 48 5.66 -15.18 -11.45
N ASN A 49 6.78 -15.80 -11.08
CA ASN A 49 7.69 -15.23 -10.09
C ASN A 49 8.27 -13.86 -10.53
N ILE A 50 8.65 -13.73 -11.80
CA ILE A 50 9.10 -12.45 -12.37
C ILE A 50 7.97 -11.42 -12.31
N GLN A 51 6.75 -11.80 -12.72
CA GLN A 51 5.58 -10.92 -12.65
C GLN A 51 5.30 -10.49 -11.22
N THR A 52 5.39 -11.39 -10.24
CA THR A 52 5.22 -11.10 -8.81
C THR A 52 6.22 -10.03 -8.37
N MET A 53 7.50 -10.19 -8.69
CA MET A 53 8.53 -9.20 -8.33
C MET A 53 8.33 -7.85 -9.01
N ILE A 54 7.97 -7.84 -10.29
CA ILE A 54 7.65 -6.60 -11.01
C ILE A 54 6.42 -5.92 -10.40
N HIS A 55 5.39 -6.70 -10.06
CA HIS A 55 4.15 -6.17 -9.47
C HIS A 55 4.41 -5.53 -8.12
N HIS A 56 5.07 -6.25 -7.20
CA HIS A 56 5.31 -5.77 -5.85
C HIS A 56 6.40 -4.69 -5.80
N GLY A 57 7.46 -4.79 -6.61
CA GLY A 57 8.43 -3.73 -6.81
C GLY A 57 7.79 -2.46 -7.39
N GLY A 58 6.90 -2.61 -8.37
CA GLY A 58 6.12 -1.51 -8.94
C GLY A 58 5.20 -0.84 -7.91
N MET A 59 4.61 -1.60 -6.99
CA MET A 59 3.83 -1.03 -5.87
C MET A 59 4.69 -0.16 -4.96
N ILE A 60 5.93 -0.54 -4.67
CA ILE A 60 6.87 0.26 -3.89
C ILE A 60 7.19 1.57 -4.63
N VAL A 61 7.60 1.47 -5.90
CA VAL A 61 7.97 2.64 -6.71
C VAL A 61 6.79 3.63 -6.80
N VAL A 62 5.61 3.15 -7.19
CA VAL A 62 4.40 4.00 -7.30
C VAL A 62 4.06 4.64 -5.95
N GLY A 63 4.11 3.87 -4.86
CA GLY A 63 3.79 4.40 -3.54
C GLY A 63 4.74 5.52 -3.12
N CYS A 64 6.05 5.30 -3.24
CA CYS A 64 7.07 6.31 -2.96
C CYS A 64 6.92 7.55 -3.84
N THR A 65 6.72 7.38 -5.16
CA THR A 65 6.53 8.50 -6.09
C THR A 65 5.32 9.35 -5.72
N LEU A 66 4.18 8.74 -5.38
CA LEU A 66 2.98 9.48 -4.99
C LEU A 66 3.18 10.28 -3.70
N MET A 67 3.96 9.75 -2.75
CA MET A 67 4.30 10.40 -1.48
C MET A 67 5.28 11.55 -1.65
N LEU A 68 6.33 11.37 -2.46
CA LEU A 68 7.34 12.40 -2.72
C LEU A 68 6.77 13.53 -3.58
N ALA A 69 5.96 13.20 -4.59
CA ALA A 69 5.31 14.17 -5.46
C ALA A 69 4.12 14.91 -4.80
N GLN A 70 3.88 14.70 -3.49
CA GLN A 70 2.78 15.31 -2.72
C GLN A 70 1.40 15.07 -3.35
N LYS A 71 1.19 13.92 -4.00
CA LYS A 71 -0.10 13.56 -4.63
C LYS A 71 -1.09 12.92 -3.65
N VAL A 72 -0.70 12.80 -2.38
CA VAL A 72 -1.47 12.16 -1.32
C VAL A 72 -1.61 13.08 -0.11
N SER A 73 -2.71 12.92 0.63
CA SER A 73 -2.92 13.64 1.87
C SER A 73 -2.30 12.89 3.06
N PHE A 74 -1.37 13.55 3.76
CA PHE A 74 -0.79 13.04 5.02
C PHE A 74 -1.65 13.34 6.25
N ARG A 75 -2.88 13.85 6.06
CA ARG A 75 -3.87 14.01 7.13
C ARG A 75 -4.65 12.72 7.34
N PHE A 76 -5.31 12.59 8.50
CA PHE A 76 -6.16 11.44 8.81
C PHE A 76 -7.24 11.19 7.73
N ALA A 77 -7.78 12.26 7.13
CA ALA A 77 -8.73 12.14 6.02
C ALA A 77 -8.18 11.37 4.81
N GLY A 78 -6.88 11.48 4.51
CA GLY A 78 -6.24 10.71 3.44
C GLY A 78 -6.18 9.22 3.76
N LEU A 79 -5.82 8.88 5.00
CA LEU A 79 -5.84 7.49 5.49
C LEU A 79 -7.25 6.91 5.47
N PHE A 80 -8.25 7.68 5.92
CA PHE A 80 -9.64 7.27 5.91
C PHE A 80 -10.13 6.95 4.50
N LYS A 81 -9.90 7.85 3.53
CA LYS A 81 -10.24 7.61 2.11
C LYS A 81 -9.54 6.36 1.54
N ALA A 82 -8.24 6.19 1.83
CA ALA A 82 -7.50 5.00 1.42
C ALA A 82 -8.08 3.71 2.04
N SER A 83 -8.49 3.78 3.30
CA SER A 83 -9.08 2.65 4.02
C SER A 83 -10.44 2.25 3.44
N MET A 84 -11.24 3.22 2.97
CA MET A 84 -12.49 2.89 2.25
C MET A 84 -12.22 2.07 0.98
N VAL A 85 -11.15 2.39 0.23
CA VAL A 85 -10.73 1.61 -0.94
C VAL A 85 -10.28 0.21 -0.52
N PHE A 86 -9.46 0.12 0.54
CA PHE A 86 -9.01 -1.16 1.10
C PHE A 86 -10.19 -2.04 1.52
N PHE A 87 -11.16 -1.53 2.28
CA PHE A 87 -12.33 -2.30 2.69
C PHE A 87 -13.21 -2.72 1.51
N GLY A 88 -13.36 -1.86 0.50
CA GLY A 88 -14.03 -2.25 -0.74
C GLY A 88 -13.35 -3.45 -1.41
N LEU A 89 -12.02 -3.44 -1.50
CA LEU A 89 -11.24 -4.55 -2.05
C LEU A 89 -11.26 -5.79 -1.15
N LEU A 90 -11.26 -5.61 0.17
CA LEU A 90 -11.34 -6.69 1.16
C LEU A 90 -12.66 -7.46 1.03
N VAL A 91 -13.78 -6.74 0.88
CA VAL A 91 -15.10 -7.34 0.64
C VAL A 91 -15.11 -8.09 -0.69
N ILE A 92 -14.56 -7.52 -1.75
CA ILE A 92 -14.46 -8.20 -3.05
C ILE A 92 -13.63 -9.48 -2.92
N ALA A 93 -12.46 -9.41 -2.28
CA ALA A 93 -11.60 -10.56 -2.05
C ALA A 93 -12.31 -11.68 -1.27
N LEU A 94 -13.01 -11.33 -0.18
CA LEU A 94 -13.76 -12.29 0.61
C LEU A 94 -14.88 -12.98 -0.18
N ILE A 95 -15.63 -12.21 -0.99
CA ILE A 95 -16.67 -12.77 -1.86
C ILE A 95 -16.04 -13.72 -2.87
N MET A 96 -14.94 -13.31 -3.51
CA MET A 96 -14.25 -14.15 -4.50
C MET A 96 -13.74 -15.45 -3.86
N ASP A 97 -13.11 -15.39 -2.70
CA ASP A 97 -12.65 -16.59 -1.98
C ASP A 97 -13.78 -17.57 -1.72
N ILE A 98 -14.94 -17.08 -1.29
CA ILE A 98 -16.10 -17.92 -1.03
C ILE A 98 -16.68 -18.53 -2.31
N VAL A 99 -16.85 -17.72 -3.36
CA VAL A 99 -17.42 -18.16 -4.63
C VAL A 99 -16.49 -19.14 -5.34
N CYS A 100 -15.20 -18.83 -5.45
CA CYS A 100 -14.21 -19.66 -6.11
C CYS A 100 -14.05 -21.01 -5.39
N PHE A 101 -14.00 -21.02 -4.06
CA PHE A 101 -13.95 -22.26 -3.30
C PHE A 101 -15.19 -23.14 -3.57
N LYS A 102 -16.39 -22.55 -3.53
CA LYS A 102 -17.63 -23.28 -3.85
C LYS A 102 -17.72 -23.75 -5.30
N ALA A 103 -17.01 -23.09 -6.22
CA ALA A 103 -16.88 -23.50 -7.62
C ALA A 103 -15.80 -24.57 -7.84
N GLY A 104 -15.14 -25.07 -6.79
CA GLY A 104 -14.12 -26.12 -6.86
C GLY A 104 -12.69 -25.60 -7.03
N LEU A 105 -12.47 -24.29 -7.02
CA LEU A 105 -11.13 -23.68 -7.07
C LEU A 105 -10.54 -23.60 -5.65
N THR A 106 -10.21 -24.74 -5.07
CA THR A 106 -9.83 -24.89 -3.65
C THR A 106 -8.48 -24.26 -3.28
N SER A 107 -7.67 -23.84 -4.26
CA SER A 107 -6.40 -23.14 -4.06
C SER A 107 -6.52 -21.61 -4.17
N PHE A 108 -7.68 -21.07 -4.54
CA PHE A 108 -7.88 -19.64 -4.70
C PHE A 108 -7.97 -18.94 -3.32
N ASN A 109 -7.00 -18.06 -3.03
CA ASN A 109 -6.90 -17.36 -1.73
C ASN A 109 -6.46 -15.90 -1.92
N MET A 110 -7.39 -15.03 -2.28
CA MET A 110 -7.13 -13.62 -2.45
C MET A 110 -6.86 -12.96 -1.09
N PHE A 111 -5.80 -12.15 -1.02
CA PHE A 111 -5.39 -11.43 0.20
C PHE A 111 -5.07 -12.31 1.41
N TYR A 112 -5.03 -13.64 1.23
CA TYR A 112 -4.85 -14.62 2.30
C TYR A 112 -5.95 -14.59 3.37
N ILE A 113 -7.19 -14.23 2.99
CA ILE A 113 -8.30 -14.09 3.92
C ILE A 113 -9.38 -15.16 3.76
N SER A 114 -9.20 -16.16 2.90
CA SER A 114 -10.23 -17.19 2.70
C SER A 114 -10.62 -17.88 4.03
N PRO A 115 -11.92 -18.11 4.31
CA PRO A 115 -12.36 -18.86 5.49
C PRO A 115 -12.13 -20.37 5.36
N TYR A 116 -11.69 -20.84 4.18
CA TYR A 116 -11.52 -22.26 3.87
C TYR A 116 -10.06 -22.68 3.75
N ILE A 117 -9.13 -21.72 3.60
CA ILE A 117 -7.71 -21.99 3.35
C ILE A 117 -6.90 -21.40 4.52
N PRO A 118 -6.09 -22.22 5.23
CA PRO A 118 -5.28 -21.74 6.34
C PRO A 118 -4.37 -20.56 5.98
N ASN A 119 -4.35 -19.54 6.83
CA ASN A 119 -3.42 -18.42 6.73
C ASN A 119 -2.05 -18.80 7.30
N HIS A 120 -0.96 -18.44 6.60
CA HIS A 120 0.42 -18.67 7.03
C HIS A 120 1.19 -17.36 7.29
N LEU A 121 0.54 -16.19 7.18
CA LEU A 121 1.19 -14.91 7.47
C LEU A 121 1.58 -14.86 8.95
N PRO A 122 2.78 -14.35 9.29
CA PRO A 122 3.22 -14.23 10.67
C PRO A 122 2.19 -13.49 11.53
N ILE A 123 2.00 -13.95 12.77
CA ILE A 123 0.99 -13.46 13.74
C ILE A 123 -0.44 -13.85 13.35
N LEU A 124 -0.85 -13.59 12.10
CA LEU A 124 -2.21 -13.85 11.61
C LEU A 124 -2.56 -15.33 11.53
N SER A 125 -1.58 -16.18 11.23
CA SER A 125 -1.73 -17.65 11.21
C SER A 125 -2.19 -18.21 12.56
N ASN A 126 -1.62 -17.70 13.66
CA ASN A 126 -2.01 -18.11 15.00
C ASN A 126 -3.44 -17.68 15.34
N ILE A 127 -3.84 -16.46 14.97
CA ILE A 127 -5.21 -15.98 15.19
C ILE A 127 -6.19 -16.82 14.36
N TYR A 128 -5.86 -17.11 13.10
CA TYR A 128 -6.68 -17.95 12.22
C TYR A 128 -6.92 -19.34 12.82
N GLN A 129 -5.88 -19.96 13.39
CA GLN A 129 -5.96 -21.33 13.91
C GLN A 129 -6.62 -21.43 15.30
N THR A 130 -6.53 -20.39 16.12
CA THR A 130 -6.93 -20.46 17.54
C THR A 130 -8.21 -19.69 17.86
N ARG A 131 -8.70 -18.83 16.95
CA ARG A 131 -9.86 -17.95 17.18
C ARG A 131 -10.90 -18.12 16.08
N PRO A 132 -12.17 -17.75 16.34
CA PRO A 132 -13.19 -17.71 15.30
C PRO A 132 -12.76 -16.84 14.11
N TYR A 133 -13.12 -17.25 12.90
CA TYR A 133 -12.72 -16.57 11.67
C TYR A 133 -13.00 -15.06 11.66
N ILE A 134 -14.12 -14.62 12.26
CA ILE A 134 -14.43 -13.19 12.36
C ILE A 134 -13.38 -12.40 13.16
N VAL A 135 -12.78 -13.01 14.19
CA VAL A 135 -11.71 -12.38 14.98
C VAL A 135 -10.44 -12.27 14.13
N PHE A 136 -10.14 -13.28 13.33
CA PHE A 136 -9.06 -13.23 12.35
C PHE A 136 -9.28 -12.10 11.33
N LEU A 137 -10.47 -12.00 10.74
CA LEU A 137 -10.76 -10.98 9.73
C LEU A 137 -10.70 -9.56 10.30
N LEU A 138 -11.17 -9.36 11.53
CA LEU A 138 -11.03 -8.09 12.25
C LEU A 138 -9.56 -7.77 12.55
N GLY A 139 -8.79 -8.76 13.03
CA GLY A 139 -7.36 -8.62 13.28
C GLY A 139 -6.58 -8.26 12.02
N TYR A 140 -6.87 -8.93 10.90
CA TYR A 140 -6.33 -8.60 9.58
C TYR A 140 -6.64 -7.15 9.21
N SER A 141 -7.92 -6.77 9.30
CA SER A 141 -8.38 -5.43 8.91
C SER A 141 -7.70 -4.34 9.73
N VAL A 142 -7.68 -4.48 11.06
CA VAL A 142 -7.04 -3.53 11.96
C VAL A 142 -5.53 -3.48 11.73
N GLY A 143 -4.89 -4.65 11.55
CA GLY A 143 -3.46 -4.74 11.28
C GLY A 143 -3.05 -4.01 9.99
N PHE A 144 -3.79 -4.19 8.90
CA PHE A 144 -3.51 -3.50 7.64
C PHE A 144 -3.81 -1.99 7.70
N VAL A 145 -4.86 -1.56 8.41
CA VAL A 145 -5.11 -0.12 8.66
C VAL A 145 -3.97 0.49 9.48
N PHE A 146 -3.48 -0.22 10.49
CA PHE A 146 -2.34 0.21 11.29
C PHE A 146 -1.05 0.29 10.46
N ALA A 147 -0.78 -0.71 9.62
CA ALA A 147 0.36 -0.68 8.70
C ALA A 147 0.29 0.51 7.73
N ALA A 148 -0.90 0.79 7.16
CA ALA A 148 -1.12 1.94 6.30
C ALA A 148 -0.91 3.28 7.04
N PHE A 149 -1.32 3.36 8.31
CA PHE A 149 -1.02 4.51 9.17
C PHE A 149 0.48 4.72 9.36
N LEU A 150 1.25 3.65 9.61
CA LEU A 150 2.71 3.72 9.71
C LEU A 150 3.34 4.21 8.40
N MET A 151 2.92 3.67 7.25
CA MET A 151 3.41 4.13 5.94
C MET A 151 3.12 5.62 5.72
N GLN A 152 1.92 6.08 6.09
CA GLN A 152 1.57 7.50 6.01
C GLN A 152 2.51 8.36 6.88
N LYS A 153 2.78 7.96 8.13
CA LYS A 153 3.66 8.69 9.04
C LYS A 153 5.11 8.70 8.57
N MET A 154 5.62 7.58 8.07
CA MET A 154 6.94 7.50 7.47
C MET A 154 7.08 8.46 6.29
N GLY A 155 6.08 8.51 5.41
CA GLY A 155 6.07 9.47 4.30
C GLY A 155 6.04 10.93 4.72
N GLN A 156 5.22 11.24 5.73
CA GLN A 156 5.16 12.59 6.30
C GLN A 156 6.52 12.99 6.90
N GLY A 157 7.18 12.08 7.61
CA GLY A 157 8.52 12.27 8.16
C GLY A 157 9.57 12.50 7.09
N LEU A 158 9.60 11.66 6.06
CA LEU A 158 10.53 11.79 4.93
C LEU A 158 10.39 13.14 4.21
N ASN A 159 9.15 13.55 3.93
CA ASN A 159 8.89 14.84 3.30
C ASN A 159 9.30 16.03 4.17
N SER A 160 9.16 15.91 5.49
CA SER A 160 9.62 16.93 6.44
C SER A 160 11.15 17.02 6.47
N LEU A 161 11.83 15.87 6.47
CA LEU A 161 13.29 15.79 6.40
C LEU A 161 13.85 16.39 5.10
N LEU A 162 13.29 16.03 3.95
CA LEU A 162 13.71 16.56 2.65
C LEU A 162 13.53 18.08 2.57
N ARG A 163 12.47 18.62 3.16
CA ARG A 163 12.26 20.08 3.25
C ARG A 163 13.33 20.77 4.10
N LEU A 164 13.72 20.19 5.22
CA LEU A 164 14.79 20.71 6.08
C LEU A 164 16.17 20.69 5.38
N LEU A 165 16.45 19.63 4.63
CA LEU A 165 17.69 19.52 3.84
C LEU A 165 17.70 20.52 2.67
N GLY A 166 16.57 20.67 1.98
CA GLY A 166 16.41 21.65 0.90
C GLY A 166 16.49 23.10 1.37
N SER A 167 15.95 23.42 2.56
CA SER A 167 16.03 24.78 3.13
C SER A 167 17.46 25.14 3.54
N LYS A 168 18.27 24.17 4.00
CA LYS A 168 19.70 24.41 4.27
C LYS A 168 20.49 24.73 3.01
N SER A 169 20.21 24.05 1.90
CA SER A 169 20.91 24.28 0.61
C SER A 169 20.71 25.69 0.03
N TYR A 170 19.61 26.37 0.38
CA TYR A 170 19.35 27.76 -0.06
C TYR A 170 20.00 28.82 0.84
N SER A 171 20.42 28.47 2.06
CA SER A 171 20.99 29.39 3.04
C SER A 171 22.49 29.65 2.84
N GLU A 172 23.15 28.94 1.93
CA GLU A 172 24.61 29.04 1.68
C GLU A 172 24.96 29.79 0.38
N LYS A 173 24.13 30.74 -0.07
CA LYS A 173 24.57 31.72 -1.09
C LYS A 173 24.91 33.04 -0.38
N PRO A 174 26.21 33.35 -0.16
CA PRO A 174 26.61 34.69 0.26
C PRO A 174 26.15 35.70 -0.80
N GLY A 175 25.54 36.79 -0.36
CA GLY A 175 25.03 37.84 -1.22
C GLY A 175 26.10 38.36 -2.17
N LEU A 176 25.79 38.32 -3.47
CA LEU A 176 26.48 39.13 -4.47
C LEU A 176 26.32 40.59 -4.05
N VAL A 177 27.44 41.17 -3.62
CA VAL A 177 27.62 42.60 -3.41
C VAL A 177 27.18 43.31 -4.69
N THR A 178 26.10 44.09 -4.59
CA THR A 178 25.59 44.92 -5.67
C THR A 178 26.65 45.96 -6.02
N GLY A 179 27.13 45.93 -7.27
CA GLY A 179 28.05 46.91 -7.83
C GLY A 179 27.50 48.33 -7.73
N SER A 180 28.42 49.27 -7.54
CA SER A 180 28.16 50.70 -7.43
C SER A 180 27.54 51.27 -8.70
N LYS A 181 26.67 52.24 -8.49
CA LYS A 181 26.09 53.10 -9.53
C LYS A 181 27.19 53.91 -10.25
N VAL A 182 26.86 54.23 -11.50
CA VAL A 182 27.50 55.17 -12.45
C VAL A 182 28.08 56.41 -11.78
#